data_AF-A0A0Q3T5R1-F1
#
_entry.id   AF-A0A0Q3T5R1-F1
#
_cell.length_a   1.000
_cell.length_b   1.000
_cell.length_c   1.000
_cell.angle_alpha   90.00
_cell.angle_beta   90.00
_cell.angle_gamma   90.00
#
_symmetry.space_group_name_H-M   'P 1'
#
loop_
_entity.id
_entity.type
_entity.pdbx_description
1 polymer ?
#
loop_
_entity_poly.entity_id
_entity_poly.type
_entity_poly.pdbx_seq_one_letter_code
_entity_poly.pdbx_strand_id
1 'polypeptide(L)'
;MGVSYYACKCCGESRYEEYVGSCTTCGKTLGTCCVVNDDIGSDYAYEYGVIYDGSEAQKNEYGIEEDWEEKGWVTIGEVIDDTSIQPKYCPFCTGEEIAQEDILAYLLKQIGKTHTEVEREYRDYINKRKASE
;
A
#
# COMPACT_ATOMS: atom_id res chain seq x y z
N MET A 1 -0.67 19.63 -20.98
CA MET A 1 -0.53 18.88 -19.72
C MET A 1 -0.87 17.44 -20.04
N GLY A 2 0.08 16.52 -19.89
CA GLY A 2 -0.17 15.10 -20.11
C GLY A 2 -0.76 14.52 -18.83
N VAL A 3 -1.88 13.82 -18.93
CA VAL A 3 -2.48 13.14 -17.78
C VAL A 3 -1.92 11.72 -17.74
N SER A 4 -1.36 11.32 -16.62
CA SER A 4 -0.81 9.96 -16.44
C SER A 4 -1.89 9.01 -15.96
N TYR A 5 -1.86 7.78 -16.47
CA TYR A 5 -2.74 6.71 -16.04
C TYR A 5 -1.92 5.60 -15.39
N TYR A 6 -2.44 5.03 -14.32
CA TYR A 6 -1.80 3.96 -13.57
C TYR A 6 -2.74 2.77 -13.45
N ALA A 7 -2.18 1.56 -13.61
CA ALA A 7 -2.94 0.33 -13.51
C ALA A 7 -2.99 -0.18 -12.06
N CYS A 8 -4.19 -0.43 -11.56
CA CYS A 8 -4.41 -1.10 -10.30
C CYS A 8 -3.86 -2.54 -10.37
N LYS A 9 -3.00 -2.94 -9.43
CA LYS A 9 -2.47 -4.31 -9.39
C LYS A 9 -3.49 -5.36 -8.97
N CYS A 10 -4.60 -4.96 -8.35
CA CYS A 10 -5.66 -5.88 -7.92
C CYS A 10 -6.65 -6.20 -9.06
N CYS A 11 -7.31 -5.19 -9.64
CA CYS A 11 -8.31 -5.41 -10.69
C CYS A 11 -7.78 -5.22 -12.13
N GLY A 12 -6.58 -4.68 -12.31
CA GLY A 12 -6.01 -4.40 -13.63
C GLY A 12 -6.58 -3.17 -14.33
N GLU A 13 -7.56 -2.49 -13.75
CA GLU A 13 -8.12 -1.26 -14.31
C GLU A 13 -7.09 -0.13 -14.29
N SER A 14 -7.02 0.61 -15.40
CA SER A 14 -6.22 1.81 -15.53
C SER A 14 -7.06 3.02 -15.11
N ARG A 15 -6.58 3.80 -14.15
CA ARG A 15 -7.26 5.01 -13.65
C ARG A 15 -6.31 6.21 -13.68
N TYR A 16 -6.86 7.41 -13.57
CA TYR A 16 -6.06 8.62 -13.41
C TYR A 16 -5.22 8.56 -12.13
N GLU A 17 -4.08 9.23 -12.14
CA GLU A 17 -3.11 9.23 -11.03
C GLU A 17 -3.75 9.58 -9.67
N GLU A 18 -4.65 10.54 -9.67
CA GLU A 18 -5.51 10.98 -8.55
C GLU A 18 -6.40 9.87 -7.94
N TYR A 19 -6.66 8.75 -8.64
CA TYR A 19 -7.47 7.62 -8.12
C TYR A 19 -6.65 6.36 -7.88
N VAL A 20 -5.32 6.48 -7.91
CA VAL A 20 -4.41 5.36 -7.77
C VAL A 20 -3.30 5.70 -6.81
N GLY A 21 -3.25 4.99 -5.69
CA GLY A 21 -2.19 5.16 -4.71
C GLY A 21 -1.19 4.02 -4.70
N SER A 22 -0.01 4.25 -4.12
CA SER A 22 0.99 3.21 -3.89
C SER A 22 1.03 2.83 -2.41
N CYS A 23 1.00 1.53 -2.11
CA CYS A 23 1.12 1.09 -0.73
C CYS A 23 2.49 1.47 -0.14
N THR A 24 2.51 2.15 1.01
CA THR A 24 3.75 2.64 1.63
C THR A 24 4.67 1.52 2.13
N THR A 25 4.15 0.30 2.37
CA THR A 25 4.98 -0.86 2.76
C THR A 25 5.43 -1.69 1.56
N CYS A 26 4.51 -2.16 0.72
CA CYS A 26 4.85 -3.12 -0.34
C CYS A 26 4.98 -2.50 -1.74
N GLY A 27 4.76 -1.18 -1.87
CA GLY A 27 4.88 -0.44 -3.13
C GLY A 27 3.88 -0.83 -4.22
N LYS A 28 2.85 -1.63 -3.90
CA LYS A 28 1.86 -2.04 -4.88
C LYS A 28 0.92 -0.88 -5.18
N THR A 29 0.85 -0.54 -6.45
CA THR A 29 -0.09 0.43 -7.00
C THR A 29 -1.51 -0.15 -7.00
N LEU A 30 -2.44 0.56 -6.37
CA LEU A 30 -3.80 0.11 -6.12
C LEU A 30 -4.79 1.20 -6.45
N GLY A 31 -5.84 0.81 -7.18
CA GLY A 31 -7.02 1.61 -7.34
C GLY A 31 -7.82 1.62 -6.04
N THR A 32 -8.45 2.75 -5.80
CA THR A 32 -9.26 3.05 -4.61
C THR A 32 -10.45 2.12 -4.42
N CYS A 33 -10.96 1.51 -5.49
CA CYS A 33 -11.98 0.46 -5.46
C CYS A 33 -11.47 -0.93 -5.00
N CYS A 34 -10.16 -1.11 -4.82
CA CYS A 34 -9.53 -2.39 -4.52
C CYS A 34 -8.84 -2.42 -3.15
N VAL A 35 -9.00 -1.37 -2.35
CA VAL A 35 -8.55 -1.39 -0.96
C VAL A 35 -9.44 -2.33 -0.15
N VAL A 36 -8.88 -2.93 0.90
CA VAL A 36 -9.61 -3.84 1.82
C VAL A 36 -9.89 -3.15 3.14
N ASN A 37 -10.87 -3.67 3.89
CA ASN A 37 -11.48 -3.06 5.08
C ASN A 37 -12.41 -1.87 4.73
N ASP A 38 -13.68 -2.22 4.45
CA ASP A 38 -14.82 -1.30 4.22
C ASP A 38 -15.25 -0.63 5.53
N ASP A 39 -14.37 0.16 6.11
CA ASP A 39 -14.71 1.01 7.25
C ASP A 39 -15.50 2.21 6.69
N ILE A 40 -16.76 1.94 6.32
CA ILE A 40 -17.70 2.81 5.57
C ILE A 40 -18.09 4.11 6.33
N GLY A 41 -17.62 4.26 7.57
CA GLY A 41 -17.74 5.49 8.37
C GLY A 41 -16.41 6.01 8.90
N SER A 42 -15.30 5.51 8.37
CA SER A 42 -13.94 5.87 8.75
C SER A 42 -13.41 6.83 7.69
N ASP A 43 -13.02 8.04 8.10
CA ASP A 43 -12.38 9.04 7.23
C ASP A 43 -11.04 8.56 6.63
N TYR A 44 -10.66 7.30 6.86
CA TYR A 44 -9.30 6.81 6.80
C TYR A 44 -9.06 5.71 5.77
N ALA A 45 -10.04 5.23 4.97
CA ALA A 45 -9.80 4.21 3.91
C ALA A 45 -8.91 4.72 2.76
N TYR A 46 -8.68 6.02 2.79
CA TYR A 46 -7.72 6.78 2.03
C TYR A 46 -7.04 7.68 3.04
N GLU A 47 -5.77 8.02 2.85
CA GLU A 47 -5.43 9.41 3.16
C GLU A 47 -5.92 10.23 1.96
N TYR A 48 -7.25 10.29 1.73
CA TYR A 48 -7.81 11.18 0.71
C TYR A 48 -7.78 12.54 1.35
N GLY A 49 -6.65 13.16 1.07
CA GLY A 49 -6.10 14.37 1.58
C GLY A 49 -6.39 14.79 2.99
N VAL A 50 -5.28 14.97 3.68
CA VAL A 50 -5.17 15.90 4.77
C VAL A 50 -5.87 17.19 4.36
N ILE A 51 -6.93 17.53 5.11
CA ILE A 51 -7.54 18.84 5.00
C ILE A 51 -6.45 19.82 5.39
N TYR A 52 -6.06 20.64 4.42
CA TYR A 52 -5.07 21.66 4.68
C TYR A 52 -5.64 22.62 5.73
N ASP A 53 -5.00 22.65 6.89
CA ASP A 53 -5.38 23.47 8.05
C ASP A 53 -4.52 24.74 8.18
N GLY A 54 -3.51 24.89 7.32
CA GLY A 54 -2.59 26.02 7.32
C GLY A 54 -1.55 26.00 8.44
N SER A 55 -1.45 24.91 9.21
CA SER A 55 -0.47 24.80 10.28
C SER A 55 0.96 24.71 9.73
N GLU A 56 1.90 25.32 10.45
CA GLU A 56 3.33 25.22 10.11
C GLU A 56 3.82 23.77 10.13
N ALA A 57 3.21 22.90 10.93
CA ALA A 57 3.50 21.48 10.93
C ALA A 57 3.14 20.83 9.58
N GLN A 58 1.92 21.05 9.08
CA GLN A 58 1.49 20.55 7.77
C GLN A 58 2.31 21.15 6.62
N LYS A 59 2.61 22.46 6.68
CA LYS A 59 3.44 23.10 5.65
C LYS A 59 4.83 22.47 5.55
N ASN A 60 5.44 22.15 6.69
CA ASN A 60 6.74 21.49 6.73
C ASN A 60 6.68 20.02 6.29
N GLU A 61 5.64 19.29 6.68
CA GLU A 61 5.43 17.87 6.36
C GLU A 61 5.19 17.65 4.85
N TYR A 62 4.34 18.48 4.25
CA TYR A 62 3.96 18.40 2.84
C TYR A 62 4.78 19.30 1.91
N GLY A 63 5.78 20.04 2.45
CA GLY A 63 6.63 20.93 1.67
C GLY A 63 5.89 22.09 0.99
N ILE A 64 4.83 22.59 1.62
CA ILE A 64 4.01 23.70 1.11
C ILE A 64 4.77 25.00 1.36
N GLU A 65 5.06 25.76 0.29
CA GLU A 65 5.72 27.05 0.41
C GLU A 65 4.75 28.12 0.93
N GLU A 66 5.27 29.13 1.63
CA GLU A 66 4.45 30.21 2.23
C GLU A 66 3.56 30.94 1.22
N ASP A 67 3.94 30.98 -0.06
CA ASP A 67 3.22 31.71 -1.10
C ASP A 67 2.17 30.88 -1.89
N TRP A 68 2.04 29.58 -1.60
CA TRP A 68 1.10 28.70 -2.30
C TRP A 68 -0.36 29.02 -1.98
N GLU A 69 -0.63 29.47 -0.74
CA GLU A 69 -1.94 29.98 -0.32
C GLU A 69 -2.32 31.26 -1.09
N GLU A 70 -1.39 32.22 -1.19
CA GLU A 70 -1.62 33.50 -1.88
C GLU A 70 -1.86 33.31 -3.38
N LYS A 71 -1.16 32.34 -3.96
CA LYS A 71 -1.31 31.96 -5.37
C LYS A 71 -2.51 31.03 -5.64
N GLY A 72 -3.20 30.55 -4.60
CA GLY A 72 -4.39 29.69 -4.72
C GLY A 72 -4.10 28.26 -5.18
N TRP A 73 -2.89 27.73 -4.94
CA TRP A 73 -2.55 26.33 -5.24
C TRP A 73 -2.98 25.38 -4.13
N VAL A 74 -3.13 25.89 -2.90
CA VAL A 74 -3.66 25.17 -1.75
C VAL A 74 -4.56 26.14 -1.00
N THR A 75 -5.78 25.71 -0.66
CA THR A 75 -6.71 26.51 0.14
C THR A 75 -7.00 25.81 1.47
N ILE A 76 -7.08 26.58 2.55
CA ILE A 76 -7.50 26.02 3.85
C ILE A 76 -8.89 25.39 3.69
N GLY A 77 -9.01 24.12 4.09
CA GLY A 77 -10.22 23.33 3.90
C GLY A 77 -10.23 22.46 2.63
N GLU A 78 -9.24 22.59 1.75
CA GLU A 78 -9.05 21.68 0.61
C GLU A 78 -8.28 20.42 1.01
N VAL A 79 -8.55 19.36 0.27
CA VAL A 79 -8.00 18.01 0.47
C VAL A 79 -6.66 17.93 -0.28
N ILE A 80 -5.54 17.80 0.44
CA ILE A 80 -4.20 17.62 -0.14
C ILE A 80 -4.06 16.21 -0.69
N ASP A 81 -4.02 16.00 -2.01
CA ASP A 81 -3.88 14.64 -2.57
C ASP A 81 -2.54 13.97 -2.17
N ASP A 82 -2.56 13.10 -1.15
CA ASP A 82 -1.48 12.19 -0.80
C ASP A 82 -1.82 10.80 -1.34
N THR A 83 -1.30 10.51 -2.54
CA THR A 83 -1.50 9.26 -3.29
C THR A 83 -0.89 8.00 -2.62
N SER A 84 -0.77 7.99 -1.30
CA SER A 84 -0.19 6.91 -0.53
C SER A 84 -1.29 6.04 0.09
N ILE A 85 -1.20 4.73 -0.09
CA ILE A 85 -2.14 3.77 0.51
C ILE A 85 -1.53 3.18 1.77
N GLN A 86 -2.23 3.37 2.89
CA GLN A 86 -1.76 2.77 4.13
C GLN A 86 -1.80 1.25 4.06
N PRO A 87 -0.83 0.56 4.67
CA PRO A 87 -0.67 -0.88 4.51
C PRO A 87 -1.87 -1.70 5.01
N LYS A 88 -2.57 -1.23 6.05
CA LYS A 88 -3.79 -1.90 6.58
C LYS A 88 -4.96 -1.96 5.58
N TYR A 89 -4.94 -1.15 4.52
CA TYR A 89 -5.94 -1.16 3.45
C TYR A 89 -5.44 -1.84 2.17
N CYS A 90 -4.19 -2.33 2.16
CA CYS A 90 -3.62 -3.02 1.02
C CYS A 90 -4.11 -4.49 1.01
N PRO A 91 -4.74 -5.00 -0.08
CA PRO A 91 -5.07 -6.43 -0.18
C PRO A 91 -3.84 -7.33 -0.27
N PHE A 92 -2.67 -6.77 -0.57
CA PHE A 92 -1.43 -7.52 -0.81
C PHE A 92 -0.52 -7.59 0.41
N CYS A 93 -0.62 -6.65 1.33
CA CYS A 93 0.10 -6.69 2.59
C CYS A 93 -0.84 -6.27 3.71
N THR A 94 -0.75 -6.91 4.87
CA THR A 94 -1.53 -6.52 6.04
C THR A 94 -0.97 -5.27 6.72
N GLY A 95 0.20 -4.80 6.28
CA GLY A 95 0.98 -3.79 6.99
C GLY A 95 1.70 -4.28 8.24
N GLU A 96 1.56 -5.58 8.55
CA GLU A 96 2.20 -6.17 9.70
C GLU A 96 3.71 -6.32 9.43
N GLU A 97 4.51 -5.58 10.18
CA GLU A 97 5.95 -5.78 10.22
C GLU A 97 6.25 -7.01 11.06
N ILE A 98 7.06 -7.91 10.53
CA ILE A 98 7.36 -9.19 11.15
C ILE A 98 8.86 -9.22 11.43
N ALA A 99 9.21 -9.47 12.68
CA ALA A 99 10.60 -9.65 13.09
C ALA A 99 11.24 -10.74 12.24
N GLN A 100 12.53 -10.59 11.91
CA GLN A 100 13.23 -11.51 11.02
C GLN A 100 13.15 -12.96 11.52
N GLU A 101 13.18 -13.14 12.84
CA GLU A 101 13.08 -14.42 13.53
C GLU A 101 11.71 -15.10 13.35
N ASP A 102 10.66 -14.32 13.11
CA ASP A 102 9.27 -14.77 13.00
C ASP A 102 8.79 -14.96 11.55
N ILE A 103 9.58 -14.53 10.56
CA ILE A 103 9.23 -14.63 9.12
C ILE A 103 8.83 -16.05 8.75
N LEU A 104 9.60 -17.05 9.18
CA LEU A 104 9.31 -18.44 8.85
C LEU A 104 7.96 -18.90 9.42
N ALA A 105 7.68 -18.56 10.68
CA ALA A 105 6.41 -18.91 11.33
C ALA A 105 5.22 -18.24 10.63
N TYR A 106 5.38 -16.97 10.24
CA TYR A 106 4.37 -16.26 9.47
C TYR A 106 4.09 -16.89 8.11
N LEU A 107 5.14 -17.19 7.33
CA LEU A 107 4.99 -17.80 6.01
C LEU A 107 4.30 -19.16 6.10
N LEU A 108 4.67 -19.98 7.08
CA LEU A 108 4.04 -21.27 7.37
C LEU A 108 2.54 -21.13 7.65
N LYS A 109 2.16 -20.12 8.45
CA LYS A 109 0.75 -19.81 8.72
C LYS A 109 0.00 -19.39 7.46
N GLN A 110 0.60 -18.54 6.61
CA GLN A 110 -0.03 -18.04 5.38
C GLN A 110 -0.32 -19.17 4.37
N ILE A 111 0.57 -20.15 4.25
CA ILE A 111 0.37 -21.30 3.36
C ILE A 111 -0.40 -22.45 4.02
N GLY A 112 -0.77 -22.32 5.30
CA GLY A 112 -1.48 -23.34 6.06
C GLY A 112 -0.68 -24.63 6.28
N LYS A 113 0.64 -24.54 6.40
CA LYS A 113 1.53 -25.71 6.59
C LYS A 113 2.39 -25.58 7.83
N THR A 114 2.79 -26.73 8.37
CA THR A 114 3.79 -26.83 9.42
C THR A 114 5.21 -26.84 8.85
N HIS A 115 6.19 -26.51 9.69
CA HIS A 115 7.61 -26.58 9.32
C HIS A 115 7.99 -27.96 8.77
N THR A 116 7.53 -29.03 9.43
CA THR A 116 7.80 -30.42 9.05
C THR A 116 7.25 -30.77 7.67
N GLU A 117 6.07 -30.26 7.32
CA GLU A 117 5.47 -30.50 6.01
C GLU A 117 6.26 -29.82 4.89
N VAL A 118 6.65 -28.56 5.08
CA VAL A 118 7.47 -27.82 4.11
C VAL A 118 8.85 -28.45 3.97
N GLU A 119 9.48 -28.86 5.08
CA GLU A 119 10.79 -29.51 5.05
C GLU A 119 10.73 -30.84 4.27
N ARG A 120 9.68 -31.64 4.50
CA ARG A 120 9.45 -32.89 3.75
C ARG A 120 9.28 -32.62 2.26
N GLU A 121 8.42 -31.67 1.88
CA GLU A 121 8.19 -31.32 0.48
C GLU A 121 9.46 -30.81 -0.22
N TYR A 122 10.25 -30.00 0.48
CA TYR A 122 11.52 -29.51 -0.03
C TYR A 122 12.52 -30.65 -0.26
N ARG A 123 12.64 -31.58 0.70
CA ARG A 123 13.49 -32.78 0.54
C ARG A 123 13.04 -33.63 -0.65
N ASP A 124 11.74 -33.85 -0.80
CA ASP A 124 11.17 -34.60 -1.92
C ASP A 124 11.45 -33.93 -3.27
N TYR A 125 11.32 -32.60 -3.33
CA TYR A 125 11.66 -31.80 -4.53
C TYR A 125 13.14 -31.95 -4.90
N ILE A 126 14.05 -31.82 -3.92
CA ILE A 126 15.50 -31.97 -4.15
C ILE A 126 15.83 -33.38 -4.64
N ASN A 127 15.24 -34.41 -4.03
CA ASN A 127 15.47 -35.80 -4.43
C ASN A 127 14.95 -36.08 -5.85
N LYS A 128 13.78 -35.55 -6.22
CA LYS A 128 13.25 -35.66 -7.59
C LYS A 128 14.15 -34.97 -8.61
N ARG A 129 14.69 -33.78 -8.29
CA ARG A 129 15.63 -33.09 -9.17
C ARG A 129 16.91 -33.89 -9.40
N LYS A 130 17.51 -34.41 -8.34
CA LYS A 130 18.72 -35.25 -8.43
C LYS A 130 18.49 -36.56 -9.20
N ALA A 131 17.28 -37.09 -9.20
CA ALA A 131 16.93 -38.29 -9.97
C ALA A 131 16.63 -37.99 -11.46
N SER A 132 16.53 -36.72 -11.83
CA SER A 132 16.25 -36.25 -13.20
C SER A 132 17.50 -35.70 -13.91
N GLU A 133 18.64 -35.67 -13.21
CA GLU A 133 19.98 -35.30 -13.71
C GLU A 133 20.80 -36.58 -13.94
#